data_AF-A0AA42XK05-F1
#
_entry.id   AF-A0AA42XK05-F1
#
_cell.length_a   1.000
_cell.length_b   1.000
_cell.length_c   1.000
_cell.angle_alpha   90.00
_cell.angle_beta   90.00
_cell.angle_gamma   90.00
#
_symmetry.space_group_name_H-M   'P 1'
#
loop_
_entity.id
_entity.type
_entity.pdbx_description
1 polymer ?
#
loop_
_entity_poly.entity_id
_entity_poly.type
_entity_poly.pdbx_seq_one_letter_code
_entity_poly.pdbx_strand_id
1 'polypeptide(L)'
;MNESMYFYVLLVVVFVLAGVVKGVTGMGLPTVAMGLLGSTLSPVAAASMLFIPTFVTNAWQLLSGPSLGHIVRRLWPMMLAVVAVTLGSAALLVRVDRTGSRVALGVALVVYAAYALLAPVFRVPQRRERWLGPLVGALSGVVTGATGVFVMPAVPYLQSLGLQREELVQALGLAFTVSTISLTTGLVLHGAFGIQQLGLSALAVLPALLGMWLGQVIRQRISARVFRACFLAFLLLLGLELVLRPLF
;
A
#
# COMPACT_ATOMS: atom_id res chain seq x y z
N MET A 1 5.66 3.86 33.46
CA MET A 1 4.70 3.08 32.65
C MET A 1 4.81 3.57 31.21
N ASN A 2 5.36 2.76 30.32
CA ASN A 2 6.70 2.97 29.77
C ASN A 2 6.56 3.12 28.24
N GLU A 3 7.42 3.87 27.57
CA GLU A 3 7.46 4.09 26.11
C GLU A 3 7.06 2.87 25.24
N SER A 4 7.46 1.66 25.65
CA SER A 4 7.09 0.40 24.99
C SER A 4 5.57 0.16 24.91
N MET A 5 4.81 0.47 25.95
CA MET A 5 3.35 0.28 25.96
C MET A 5 2.65 1.22 24.97
N TYR A 6 3.08 2.48 24.90
CA TYR A 6 2.58 3.43 23.91
C TYR A 6 2.84 2.95 22.48
N PHE A 7 4.04 2.42 22.23
CA PHE A 7 4.40 1.86 20.93
C PHE A 7 3.49 0.69 20.52
N TYR A 8 3.24 -0.27 21.41
CA TYR A 8 2.34 -1.40 21.09
C TYR A 8 0.90 -0.96 20.87
N VAL A 9 0.39 -0.02 21.68
CA VAL A 9 -0.96 0.54 21.51
C VAL A 9 -1.06 1.26 20.16
N LEU A 10 -0.08 2.09 19.82
CA LEU A 10 -0.01 2.77 18.53
C LEU A 10 -0.05 1.76 17.37
N LEU A 11 0.76 0.70 17.44
CA LEU A 11 0.81 -0.34 16.42
C LEU A 11 -0.56 -1.01 16.27
N VAL A 12 -1.19 -1.43 17.36
CA VAL A 12 -2.54 -2.04 17.33
C VAL A 12 -3.56 -1.09 16.71
N VAL A 13 -3.63 0.15 17.17
CA VAL A 13 -4.59 1.15 16.67
C VAL A 13 -4.39 1.41 15.18
N VAL A 14 -3.15 1.64 14.74
CA VAL A 14 -2.86 1.92 13.34
C VAL A 14 -3.21 0.74 12.45
N PHE A 15 -2.88 -0.50 12.84
CA PHE A 15 -3.19 -1.67 12.03
C PHE A 15 -4.69 -2.02 12.03
N VAL A 16 -5.43 -1.77 13.11
CA VAL A 16 -6.90 -1.86 13.10
C VAL A 16 -7.49 -0.83 12.13
N LEU A 17 -7.08 0.45 12.21
CA LEU A 17 -7.58 1.50 11.32
C LEU A 17 -7.23 1.23 9.85
N ALA A 18 -5.98 0.85 9.58
CA ALA A 18 -5.53 0.49 8.25
C ALA A 18 -6.26 -0.76 7.71
N GLY A 19 -6.52 -1.73 8.59
CA GLY A 19 -7.37 -2.88 8.33
C GLY A 19 -8.79 -2.46 7.95
N VAL A 20 -9.43 -1.58 8.73
CA VAL A 20 -10.79 -1.07 8.44
C VAL A 20 -10.86 -0.43 7.07
N VAL A 21 -9.92 0.45 6.74
CA VAL A 21 -9.83 1.07 5.41
C VAL A 21 -9.72 0.01 4.31
N LYS A 22 -8.89 -1.01 4.53
CA LYS A 22 -8.75 -2.14 3.60
C LYS A 22 -10.01 -2.99 3.48
N GLY A 23 -10.70 -3.25 4.58
CA GLY A 23 -11.97 -3.99 4.56
C GLY A 23 -13.06 -3.27 3.76
N VAL A 24 -13.11 -1.93 3.88
CA VAL A 24 -14.10 -1.12 3.16
C VAL A 24 -13.74 -0.93 1.69
N THR A 25 -12.49 -0.58 1.39
CA THR A 25 -12.07 -0.18 0.03
C THR A 25 -11.49 -1.34 -0.79
N GLY A 26 -11.06 -2.42 -0.15
CA GLY A 26 -10.28 -3.50 -0.75
C GLY A 26 -8.79 -3.18 -0.89
N MET A 27 -8.32 -2.01 -0.44
CA MET A 27 -6.94 -1.53 -0.62
C MET A 27 -6.51 -0.60 0.53
N GLY A 28 -5.26 -0.13 0.51
CA GLY A 28 -4.87 1.02 1.34
C GLY A 28 -4.35 0.72 2.74
N LEU A 29 -4.30 -0.54 3.20
CA LEU A 29 -3.63 -0.88 4.47
C LEU A 29 -2.19 -0.36 4.51
N PRO A 30 -1.32 -0.64 3.50
CA PRO A 30 0.04 -0.11 3.49
C PRO A 30 0.08 1.40 3.46
N THR A 31 -0.83 2.04 2.73
CA THR A 31 -0.90 3.50 2.59
C THR A 31 -1.23 4.20 3.89
N VAL A 32 -2.27 3.73 4.59
CA VAL A 32 -2.68 4.27 5.89
C VAL A 32 -1.61 4.03 6.93
N ALA A 33 -1.11 2.80 7.00
CA ALA A 33 -0.13 2.44 8.00
C ALA A 33 1.24 3.11 7.73
N MET A 34 1.69 3.26 6.48
CA MET A 34 2.87 4.08 6.16
C MET A 34 2.67 5.54 6.54
N GLY A 35 1.51 6.14 6.25
CA GLY A 35 1.26 7.54 6.61
C GLY A 35 1.26 7.76 8.12
N LEU A 36 0.56 6.91 8.88
CA LEU A 36 0.42 7.03 10.33
C LEU A 36 1.68 6.59 11.10
N LEU A 37 2.33 5.51 10.70
CA LEU A 37 3.58 5.09 11.32
C LEU A 37 4.76 5.95 10.85
N GLY A 38 4.76 6.44 9.61
CA GLY A 38 5.84 7.29 9.08
C GLY A 38 5.87 8.72 9.65
N SER A 39 4.78 9.15 10.31
CA SER A 39 4.76 10.41 11.06
C SER A 39 5.45 10.28 12.43
N THR A 40 5.54 9.06 12.97
CA THR A 40 6.11 8.79 14.31
C THR A 40 7.45 8.04 14.24
N LEU A 41 7.57 7.07 13.34
CA LEU A 41 8.73 6.23 13.08
C LEU A 41 9.50 6.69 11.84
N SER A 42 10.68 6.10 11.61
CA SER A 42 11.33 6.22 10.31
C SER A 42 10.51 5.48 9.24
N PRO A 43 10.50 5.94 7.97
CA PRO A 43 9.81 5.25 6.88
C PRO A 43 10.24 3.79 6.71
N VAL A 44 11.53 3.50 6.92
CA VAL A 44 12.06 2.12 6.92
C VAL A 44 11.43 1.27 8.03
N ALA A 45 11.34 1.80 9.26
CA ALA A 45 10.75 1.06 10.37
C ALA A 45 9.26 0.82 10.15
N ALA A 46 8.54 1.82 9.64
CA ALA A 46 7.14 1.69 9.25
C ALA A 46 6.96 0.59 8.18
N ALA A 47 7.75 0.63 7.10
CA ALA A 47 7.70 -0.35 6.01
C ALA A 47 7.97 -1.78 6.51
N SER A 48 8.92 -1.96 7.42
CA SER A 48 9.24 -3.25 8.03
C SER A 48 8.06 -3.85 8.81
N MET A 49 7.27 -3.03 9.51
CA MET A 49 6.11 -3.53 10.26
C MET A 49 4.99 -4.05 9.34
N LEU A 50 4.94 -3.58 8.09
CA LEU A 50 3.88 -3.92 7.14
C LEU A 50 4.00 -5.31 6.55
N PHE A 51 5.19 -5.91 6.54
CA PHE A 51 5.47 -7.10 5.73
C PHE A 51 4.44 -8.21 5.91
N ILE A 52 4.34 -8.79 7.11
CA ILE A 52 3.48 -9.95 7.38
C ILE A 52 1.98 -9.59 7.26
N PRO A 53 1.44 -8.55 7.91
CA PRO A 53 0.00 -8.25 7.83
C PRO A 53 -0.44 -7.90 6.41
N THR A 54 0.41 -7.19 5.67
CA THR A 54 0.13 -6.83 4.29
C THR A 54 0.19 -8.05 3.38
N PHE A 55 1.22 -8.90 3.53
CA PHE A 55 1.34 -10.14 2.78
C PHE A 55 0.13 -11.04 3.02
N VAL A 56 -0.22 -11.33 4.27
CA VAL A 56 -1.34 -12.21 4.64
C VAL A 56 -2.66 -11.67 4.08
N THR A 57 -2.97 -10.40 4.31
CA THR A 57 -4.25 -9.82 3.87
C THR A 57 -4.36 -9.71 2.35
N ASN A 58 -3.26 -9.47 1.63
CA ASN A 58 -3.26 -9.44 0.16
C ASN A 58 -3.27 -10.84 -0.46
N ALA A 59 -2.56 -11.80 0.13
CA ALA A 59 -2.60 -13.19 -0.29
C ALA A 59 -4.01 -13.77 -0.14
N TRP A 60 -4.71 -13.43 0.94
CA TRP A 60 -6.13 -13.75 1.08
C TRP A 60 -6.95 -13.19 -0.08
N GLN A 61 -6.83 -11.89 -0.39
CA GLN A 61 -7.57 -11.26 -1.50
C GLN A 61 -7.21 -11.85 -2.87
N LEU A 62 -5.96 -12.26 -3.06
CA LEU A 62 -5.51 -12.93 -4.28
C LEU A 62 -6.19 -14.30 -4.44
N LEU A 63 -6.33 -15.05 -3.34
CA LEU A 63 -6.86 -16.42 -3.34
C LEU A 63 -8.39 -16.50 -3.23
N SER A 64 -9.09 -15.38 -3.04
CA SER A 64 -10.53 -15.36 -2.76
C SER A 64 -11.45 -15.58 -3.98
N GLY A 65 -10.92 -15.99 -5.15
CA GLY A 65 -11.71 -16.14 -6.37
C GLY A 65 -11.10 -17.08 -7.42
N PRO A 66 -11.85 -17.46 -8.46
CA PRO A 66 -11.42 -18.46 -9.44
C PRO A 66 -10.46 -17.91 -10.50
N SER A 67 -10.36 -16.59 -10.69
CA SER A 67 -9.66 -15.98 -11.82
C SER A 67 -8.14 -15.84 -11.65
N LEU A 68 -7.54 -16.45 -10.62
CA LEU A 68 -6.12 -16.28 -10.29
C LEU A 68 -5.20 -16.54 -11.48
N GLY A 69 -5.37 -17.67 -12.17
CA GLY A 69 -4.52 -18.02 -13.32
C GLY A 69 -4.63 -17.02 -14.47
N HIS A 70 -5.85 -16.52 -14.74
CA HIS A 70 -6.09 -15.51 -15.77
C HIS A 70 -5.41 -14.18 -15.41
N ILE A 71 -5.58 -13.73 -14.17
CA ILE A 71 -5.03 -12.46 -13.67
C ILE A 71 -3.50 -12.48 -13.67
N VAL A 72 -2.88 -13.54 -13.19
CA VAL A 72 -1.42 -13.71 -13.21
C VAL A 72 -0.91 -13.66 -14.65
N ARG A 73 -1.55 -14.38 -15.58
CA ARG A 73 -1.15 -14.39 -17.00
C ARG A 73 -1.36 -13.05 -17.70
N ARG A 74 -2.35 -12.25 -17.30
CA ARG A 74 -2.60 -10.92 -17.89
C ARG A 74 -1.65 -9.86 -17.32
N LEU A 75 -1.32 -9.94 -16.04
CA LEU A 75 -0.57 -8.91 -15.31
C LEU A 75 0.93 -9.22 -15.12
N TRP A 76 1.44 -10.39 -15.52
CA TRP A 76 2.84 -10.75 -15.34
C TRP A 76 3.85 -9.69 -15.84
N PRO A 77 3.65 -8.95 -16.95
CA PRO A 77 4.63 -7.96 -17.40
C PRO A 77 4.72 -6.77 -16.43
N MET A 78 3.56 -6.36 -15.88
CA MET A 78 3.49 -5.34 -14.84
C MET A 78 4.17 -5.84 -13.57
N MET A 79 3.92 -7.09 -13.15
CA MET A 79 4.52 -7.66 -11.94
C MET A 79 6.04 -7.75 -12.04
N LEU A 80 6.57 -8.18 -13.19
CA LEU A 80 8.01 -8.25 -13.43
C LEU A 80 8.66 -6.86 -13.33
N ALA A 81 8.04 -5.84 -13.94
CA ALA A 81 8.51 -4.47 -13.86
C ALA A 81 8.46 -3.91 -12.42
N VAL A 82 7.39 -4.19 -11.67
CA VAL A 82 7.28 -3.84 -10.24
C VAL A 82 8.44 -4.45 -9.47
N VAL A 83 8.71 -5.75 -9.62
CA VAL A 83 9.79 -6.43 -8.90
C VAL A 83 11.13 -5.80 -9.22
N ALA A 84 11.49 -5.73 -10.51
CA ALA A 84 12.80 -5.24 -10.94
C ALA A 84 13.06 -3.80 -10.46
N VAL A 85 12.08 -2.91 -10.63
CA VAL A 85 12.25 -1.50 -10.28
C VAL A 85 12.14 -1.27 -8.78
N THR A 86 11.29 -2.00 -8.05
CA THR A 86 11.23 -1.90 -6.58
C THR A 86 12.56 -2.32 -5.97
N LEU A 87 13.16 -3.42 -6.42
CA LEU A 87 14.47 -3.87 -5.92
C LEU A 87 15.56 -2.82 -6.17
N GLY A 88 15.58 -2.22 -7.36
CA GLY A 88 16.54 -1.14 -7.69
C GLY A 88 16.31 0.17 -6.95
N SER A 89 15.05 0.47 -6.58
CA SER A 89 14.68 1.74 -5.93
C SER A 89 14.51 1.64 -4.41
N ALA A 90 14.48 0.44 -3.82
CA ALA A 90 14.40 0.23 -2.36
C ALA A 90 15.55 0.90 -1.60
N ALA A 91 16.71 1.05 -2.26
CA ALA A 91 17.83 1.82 -1.75
C ALA A 91 17.45 3.27 -1.41
N LEU A 92 16.49 3.87 -2.12
CA LEU A 92 16.05 5.25 -1.88
C LEU A 92 15.42 5.37 -0.50
N LEU A 93 14.55 4.44 -0.10
CA LEU A 93 13.91 4.45 1.22
C LEU A 93 14.93 4.27 2.36
N VAL A 94 16.06 3.59 2.10
CA VAL A 94 17.10 3.33 3.11
C VAL A 94 18.16 4.44 3.16
N ARG A 95 18.58 4.96 2.00
CA ARG A 95 19.72 5.87 1.86
C ARG A 95 19.33 7.35 1.89
N VAL A 96 18.13 7.70 1.45
CA VAL A 96 17.63 9.07 1.59
C VAL A 96 17.41 9.34 3.07
N ASP A 97 17.77 10.54 3.52
CA ASP A 97 17.60 10.94 4.89
C ASP A 97 16.11 10.84 5.33
N ARG A 98 15.89 10.81 6.65
CA ARG A 98 14.55 10.61 7.21
C ARG A 98 13.56 11.69 6.73
N THR A 99 14.04 12.91 6.52
CA THR A 99 13.22 14.04 6.08
C THR A 99 12.85 13.87 4.61
N GLY A 100 13.81 13.61 3.73
CA GLY A 100 13.56 13.38 2.31
C GLY A 100 12.59 12.22 2.06
N SER A 101 12.78 11.09 2.74
CA SER A 101 11.88 9.93 2.64
C SER A 101 10.46 10.24 3.12
N ARG A 102 10.33 11.04 4.19
CA ARG A 102 9.03 11.48 4.71
C ARG A 102 8.31 12.43 3.74
N VAL A 103 9.02 13.40 3.17
CA VAL A 103 8.47 14.31 2.15
C VAL A 103 8.04 13.52 0.92
N ALA A 104 8.85 12.57 0.45
CA ALA A 104 8.50 11.73 -0.69
C ALA A 104 7.21 10.92 -0.44
N LEU A 105 7.07 10.33 0.76
CA LEU A 105 5.84 9.67 1.19
C LEU A 105 4.65 10.64 1.19
N GLY A 106 4.80 11.82 1.79
CA GLY A 106 3.75 12.84 1.83
C GLY A 106 3.30 13.29 0.43
N VAL A 107 4.25 13.55 -0.47
CA VAL A 107 3.96 13.88 -1.89
C VAL A 107 3.20 12.73 -2.56
N ALA A 108 3.61 11.48 -2.37
CA ALA A 108 2.92 10.33 -2.93
C ALA A 108 1.46 10.21 -2.44
N LEU A 109 1.21 10.49 -1.15
CA LEU A 109 -0.14 10.53 -0.58
C LEU A 109 -0.98 11.66 -1.16
N VAL A 110 -0.43 12.87 -1.27
CA VAL A 110 -1.12 14.03 -1.85
C VAL A 110 -1.47 13.78 -3.32
N VAL A 111 -0.51 13.31 -4.12
CA VAL A 111 -0.72 13.01 -5.55
C VAL A 111 -1.79 11.95 -5.71
N TYR A 112 -1.74 10.87 -4.91
CA TYR A 112 -2.76 9.83 -4.95
C TYR A 112 -4.15 10.37 -4.56
N ALA A 113 -4.25 11.11 -3.46
CA ALA A 113 -5.51 11.64 -2.97
C ALA A 113 -6.14 12.62 -3.96
N ALA A 114 -5.35 13.56 -4.49
CA ALA A 114 -5.78 14.52 -5.51
C ALA A 114 -6.24 13.79 -6.78
N TYR A 115 -5.45 12.83 -7.28
CA TYR A 115 -5.84 12.04 -8.45
C TYR A 115 -7.15 11.28 -8.20
N ALA A 116 -7.28 10.59 -7.06
CA ALA A 116 -8.44 9.76 -6.79
C ALA A 116 -9.73 10.54 -6.52
N LEU A 117 -9.63 11.84 -6.18
CA LEU A 117 -10.74 12.79 -6.02
C LEU A 117 -11.15 13.45 -7.35
N LEU A 118 -10.19 13.77 -8.21
CA LEU A 118 -10.40 14.61 -9.40
C LEU A 118 -10.48 13.81 -10.71
N ALA A 119 -9.84 12.65 -10.79
CA ALA A 119 -9.65 11.95 -12.05
C ALA A 119 -10.90 11.18 -12.50
N PRO A 120 -11.30 11.31 -13.78
CA PRO A 120 -12.32 10.46 -14.39
C PRO A 120 -11.92 8.99 -14.38
N VAL A 121 -12.91 8.09 -14.33
CA VAL A 121 -12.68 6.66 -14.54
C VAL A 121 -12.47 6.42 -16.03
N PHE A 122 -11.21 6.30 -16.44
CA PHE A 122 -10.85 5.92 -17.81
C PHE A 122 -10.85 4.41 -18.00
N ARG A 123 -11.13 3.93 -19.22
CA ARG A 123 -10.95 2.53 -19.61
C ARG A 123 -9.75 2.40 -20.53
N VAL A 124 -8.82 1.50 -20.20
CA VAL A 124 -7.64 1.20 -21.03
C VAL A 124 -8.01 0.12 -22.05
N PRO A 125 -7.80 0.37 -23.36
CA PRO A 125 -8.00 -0.67 -24.37
C PRO A 125 -6.97 -1.80 -24.22
N GLN A 126 -7.40 -3.05 -24.44
CA GLN A 126 -6.56 -4.24 -24.27
C GLN A 126 -5.24 -4.21 -25.07
N ARG A 127 -5.24 -3.59 -26.26
CA ARG A 127 -4.04 -3.42 -27.09
C ARG A 127 -2.94 -2.58 -26.43
N ARG A 128 -3.30 -1.68 -25.52
CA ARG A 128 -2.36 -0.79 -24.81
C ARG A 128 -1.84 -1.43 -23.51
N GLU A 129 -2.49 -2.46 -22.97
CA GLU A 129 -2.06 -3.15 -21.74
C GLU A 129 -0.63 -3.70 -21.83
N ARG A 130 -0.24 -4.20 -23.00
CA ARG A 130 1.12 -4.74 -23.22
C ARG A 130 2.24 -3.73 -23.00
N TRP A 131 1.96 -2.43 -23.19
CA TRP A 131 2.93 -1.35 -23.02
C TRP A 131 2.69 -0.59 -21.71
N LEU A 132 1.43 -0.32 -21.39
CA LEU A 132 1.05 0.38 -20.17
C LEU A 132 1.30 -0.46 -18.92
N GLY A 133 1.12 -1.78 -18.98
CA GLY A 133 1.37 -2.69 -17.86
C GLY A 133 2.79 -2.58 -17.32
N PRO A 134 3.84 -2.85 -18.12
CA PRO A 134 5.23 -2.67 -17.70
C PRO A 134 5.55 -1.24 -17.26
N LEU A 135 5.04 -0.21 -17.95
CA LEU A 135 5.28 1.19 -17.60
C LEU A 135 4.69 1.53 -16.22
N VAL A 136 3.43 1.17 -15.99
CA VAL A 136 2.76 1.34 -14.70
C VAL A 136 3.47 0.51 -13.63
N GLY A 137 3.91 -0.70 -13.96
CA GLY A 137 4.67 -1.54 -13.06
C GLY A 137 5.99 -0.90 -12.64
N ALA A 138 6.75 -0.35 -13.58
CA ALA A 138 7.98 0.37 -13.32
C ALA A 138 7.75 1.61 -12.44
N LEU A 139 6.77 2.46 -12.79
CA LEU A 139 6.41 3.64 -12.01
C LEU A 139 5.95 3.26 -10.59
N SER A 140 5.14 2.20 -10.46
CA SER A 140 4.70 1.69 -9.16
C SER A 140 5.87 1.14 -8.36
N GLY A 141 6.84 0.52 -9.04
CA GLY A 141 8.07 0.05 -8.42
C GLY A 141 8.91 1.18 -7.84
N VAL A 142 9.07 2.30 -8.58
CA VAL A 142 9.76 3.50 -8.07
C VAL A 142 9.05 4.04 -6.83
N VAL A 143 7.73 4.25 -6.90
CA VAL A 143 6.96 4.79 -5.77
C VAL A 143 7.03 3.84 -4.56
N THR A 144 6.90 2.54 -4.80
CA THR A 144 6.99 1.50 -3.77
C THR A 144 8.36 1.48 -3.11
N GLY A 145 9.44 1.45 -3.89
CA GLY A 145 10.80 1.41 -3.38
C GLY A 145 11.25 2.72 -2.72
N ALA A 146 10.71 3.86 -3.13
CA ALA A 146 11.06 5.17 -2.56
C ALA A 146 10.22 5.54 -1.32
N THR A 147 8.98 5.07 -1.22
CA THR A 147 8.03 5.56 -0.20
C THR A 147 7.30 4.47 0.58
N GLY A 148 7.32 3.22 0.11
CA GLY A 148 6.50 2.13 0.67
C GLY A 148 5.01 2.20 0.33
N VAL A 149 4.58 3.13 -0.55
CA VAL A 149 3.20 3.24 -1.01
C VAL A 149 2.99 2.39 -2.27
N PHE A 150 1.99 1.51 -2.24
CA PHE A 150 1.74 0.58 -3.36
C PHE A 150 0.63 1.05 -4.31
N VAL A 151 -0.05 2.13 -3.96
CA VAL A 151 -1.34 2.47 -4.55
C VAL A 151 -1.23 3.18 -5.90
N MET A 152 -0.26 4.08 -6.06
CA MET A 152 -0.10 4.88 -7.28
C MET A 152 1.14 4.45 -8.05
N PRO A 153 1.09 4.30 -9.39
CA PRO A 153 -0.07 4.32 -10.29
C PRO A 153 -0.81 2.97 -10.47
N ALA A 154 -0.42 1.91 -9.74
CA ALA A 154 -0.99 0.57 -9.91
C ALA A 154 -2.52 0.51 -9.80
N VAL A 155 -3.12 1.13 -8.77
CA VAL A 155 -4.56 1.02 -8.51
C VAL A 155 -5.40 1.68 -9.60
N PRO A 156 -5.17 2.95 -9.98
CA PRO A 156 -5.88 3.56 -11.10
C PRO A 156 -5.80 2.73 -12.39
N TYR A 157 -4.62 2.18 -12.68
CA TYR A 157 -4.44 1.32 -13.84
C TYR A 157 -5.30 0.06 -13.75
N LEU A 158 -5.24 -0.69 -12.65
CA LEU A 158 -6.05 -1.90 -12.47
C LEU A 158 -7.55 -1.62 -12.52
N GLN A 159 -8.00 -0.49 -11.98
CA GLN A 159 -9.40 -0.03 -12.07
C GLN A 159 -9.80 0.31 -13.51
N SER A 160 -8.86 0.74 -14.35
CA SER A 160 -9.09 1.08 -15.76
C SER A 160 -9.17 -0.13 -16.70
N LEU A 161 -8.78 -1.33 -16.24
CA LEU A 161 -8.75 -2.56 -17.05
C LEU A 161 -10.13 -3.18 -17.32
N GLY A 162 -11.19 -2.60 -16.75
CA GLY A 162 -12.56 -3.10 -16.91
C GLY A 162 -12.79 -4.47 -16.27
N LEU A 163 -11.98 -4.83 -15.27
CA LEU A 163 -12.12 -6.06 -14.51
C LEU A 163 -13.45 -6.09 -13.75
N GLN A 164 -14.03 -7.28 -13.61
CA GLN A 164 -15.16 -7.46 -12.71
C GLN A 164 -14.72 -7.25 -11.25
N ARG A 165 -15.67 -7.04 -10.34
CA ARG A 165 -15.38 -6.71 -8.94
C ARG A 165 -14.47 -7.74 -8.26
N GLU A 166 -14.74 -9.03 -8.47
CA GLU A 166 -13.95 -10.13 -7.89
C GLU A 166 -12.55 -10.19 -8.50
N GLU A 167 -12.44 -10.06 -9.82
CA GLU A 167 -11.17 -10.03 -10.53
C GLU A 167 -10.31 -8.83 -10.14
N LEU A 168 -10.93 -7.66 -9.92
CA LEU A 168 -10.23 -6.47 -9.45
C LEU A 168 -9.67 -6.68 -8.05
N VAL A 169 -10.42 -7.30 -7.14
CA VAL A 169 -9.93 -7.62 -5.79
C VAL A 169 -8.74 -8.58 -5.87
N GLN A 170 -8.81 -9.61 -6.71
CA GLN A 170 -7.69 -10.54 -6.93
C GLN A 170 -6.48 -9.86 -7.58
N ALA A 171 -6.69 -8.96 -8.54
CA ALA A 171 -5.63 -8.21 -9.20
C ALA A 171 -4.92 -7.25 -8.23
N LEU A 172 -5.67 -6.57 -7.36
CA LEU A 172 -5.11 -5.76 -6.27
C LEU A 172 -4.33 -6.63 -5.28
N GLY A 173 -4.90 -7.78 -4.90
CA GLY A 173 -4.22 -8.78 -4.06
C GLY A 173 -2.89 -9.23 -4.67
N LEU A 174 -2.86 -9.54 -5.97
CA LEU A 174 -1.64 -9.90 -6.70
C LEU A 174 -0.61 -8.77 -6.64
N ALA A 175 -0.99 -7.58 -7.10
CA ALA A 175 -0.09 -6.45 -7.24
C ALA A 175 0.52 -6.04 -5.89
N PHE A 176 -0.29 -5.98 -4.84
CA PHE A 176 0.19 -5.62 -3.52
C PHE A 176 0.99 -6.75 -2.85
N THR A 177 0.66 -8.02 -3.09
CA THR A 177 1.48 -9.15 -2.61
C THR A 177 2.88 -9.08 -3.22
N VAL A 178 2.95 -8.94 -4.55
CA VAL A 178 4.22 -8.83 -5.28
C VAL A 178 5.02 -7.60 -4.82
N SER A 179 4.37 -6.44 -4.66
CA SER A 179 5.02 -5.23 -4.17
C SER A 179 5.55 -5.38 -2.74
N THR A 180 4.80 -6.05 -1.87
CA THR A 180 5.19 -6.33 -0.48
C THR A 180 6.43 -7.20 -0.41
N ILE A 181 6.45 -8.30 -1.18
CA ILE A 181 7.62 -9.19 -1.27
C ILE A 181 8.81 -8.41 -1.83
N SER A 182 8.61 -7.67 -2.92
CA SER A 182 9.68 -6.93 -3.59
C SER A 182 10.31 -5.87 -2.68
N LEU A 183 9.50 -5.08 -1.99
CA LEU A 183 9.99 -4.07 -1.05
C LEU A 183 10.74 -4.72 0.11
N THR A 184 10.16 -5.77 0.71
CA THR A 184 10.79 -6.46 1.84
C THR A 184 12.13 -7.08 1.45
N THR A 185 12.20 -7.73 0.29
CA THR A 185 13.46 -8.24 -0.27
C THR A 185 14.45 -7.10 -0.47
N GLY A 186 14.03 -5.96 -1.02
CA GLY A 186 14.88 -4.78 -1.15
C GLY A 186 15.43 -4.27 0.20
N LEU A 187 14.59 -4.23 1.24
CA LEU A 187 15.00 -3.85 2.59
C LEU A 187 16.01 -4.86 3.19
N VAL A 188 15.79 -6.16 2.99
CA VAL A 188 16.73 -7.21 3.42
C VAL A 188 18.09 -7.06 2.72
N LEU A 189 18.08 -6.85 1.39
CA LEU A 189 19.32 -6.66 0.61
C LEU A 189 20.12 -5.43 1.05
N HIS A 190 19.47 -4.42 1.60
CA HIS A 190 20.10 -3.23 2.16
C HIS A 190 20.35 -3.30 3.67
N GLY A 191 20.15 -4.46 4.31
CA GLY A 191 20.38 -4.64 5.76
C GLY A 191 19.39 -3.89 6.67
N ALA A 192 18.25 -3.45 6.12
CA ALA A 192 17.27 -2.62 6.80
C ALA A 192 16.11 -3.43 7.44
N PHE A 193 16.10 -4.76 7.26
CA PHE A 193 15.06 -5.66 7.76
C PHE A 193 15.69 -6.94 8.34
N GLY A 194 15.30 -7.31 9.57
CA GLY A 194 15.83 -8.48 10.29
C GLY A 194 14.79 -9.21 11.15
N ILE A 195 15.27 -10.13 11.99
CA ILE A 195 14.44 -11.05 12.79
C ILE A 195 13.54 -10.31 13.79
N GLN A 196 14.03 -9.23 14.39
CA GLN A 196 13.27 -8.44 15.37
C GLN A 196 12.05 -7.76 14.72
N GLN A 197 12.21 -7.25 13.49
CA GLN A 197 11.14 -6.64 12.72
C GLN A 197 10.07 -7.67 12.31
N LEU A 198 10.46 -8.92 12.04
CA LEU A 198 9.51 -10.00 11.78
C LEU A 198 8.59 -10.26 12.97
N GLY A 199 9.13 -10.32 14.19
CA GLY A 199 8.32 -10.51 15.40
C GLY A 199 7.29 -9.39 15.59
N LEU A 200 7.70 -8.13 15.44
CA LEU A 200 6.79 -6.99 15.54
C LEU A 200 5.75 -6.96 14.41
N SER A 201 6.16 -7.31 13.19
CA SER A 201 5.23 -7.42 12.05
C SER A 201 4.21 -8.55 12.26
N ALA A 202 4.60 -9.66 12.88
CA ALA A 202 3.69 -10.77 13.17
C ALA A 202 2.58 -10.36 14.15
N LEU A 203 2.92 -9.56 15.17
CA LEU A 203 1.93 -9.03 16.12
C LEU A 203 0.89 -8.13 15.44
N ALA A 204 1.26 -7.46 14.34
CA ALA A 204 0.35 -6.60 13.58
C ALA A 204 -0.72 -7.37 12.78
N VAL A 205 -0.56 -8.68 12.57
CA VAL A 205 -1.47 -9.50 11.73
C VAL A 205 -2.87 -9.57 12.31
N LEU A 206 -2.99 -9.90 13.61
CA LEU A 206 -4.28 -10.00 14.28
C LEU A 206 -5.06 -8.67 14.26
N PRO A 207 -4.48 -7.51 14.65
CA PRO A 207 -5.17 -6.23 14.54
C PRO A 207 -5.53 -5.86 13.09
N ALA A 208 -4.67 -6.15 12.12
CA ALA A 208 -4.94 -5.90 10.71
C ALA A 208 -6.13 -6.73 10.19
N LEU A 209 -6.19 -8.01 10.54
CA LEU A 209 -7.30 -8.90 10.16
C LEU A 209 -8.61 -8.50 10.85
N LEU A 210 -8.55 -8.18 12.14
CA LEU A 210 -9.71 -7.67 12.89
C LEU A 210 -10.25 -6.39 12.24
N GLY A 211 -9.37 -5.44 11.94
CA GLY A 211 -9.73 -4.21 11.23
C GLY A 211 -10.34 -4.51 9.86
N MET A 212 -9.74 -5.40 9.07
CA MET A 212 -10.26 -5.79 7.76
C MET A 212 -11.66 -6.39 7.84
N TRP A 213 -11.91 -7.27 8.82
CA TRP A 213 -13.23 -7.83 9.07
C TRP A 213 -14.24 -6.73 9.47
N LEU A 214 -13.90 -5.85 10.41
CA LEU A 214 -14.74 -4.72 10.81
C LEU A 214 -15.06 -3.81 9.61
N GLY A 215 -14.07 -3.52 8.78
CA GLY A 215 -14.24 -2.73 7.57
C GLY A 215 -15.21 -3.37 6.58
N GLN A 216 -15.16 -4.69 6.41
CA GLN A 216 -16.12 -5.41 5.57
C GLN A 216 -17.55 -5.31 6.10
N VAL A 217 -17.75 -5.36 7.41
CA VAL A 217 -19.05 -5.15 8.05
C VAL A 217 -19.55 -3.71 7.84
N ILE A 218 -18.69 -2.72 8.09
CA ILE A 218 -18.99 -1.29 7.91
C ILE A 218 -19.38 -0.98 6.46
N ARG A 219 -18.69 -1.60 5.50
CA ARG A 219 -18.96 -1.45 4.06
C ARG A 219 -20.40 -1.79 3.68
N GLN A 220 -21.05 -2.69 4.41
CA GLN A 220 -22.45 -3.07 4.17
C GLN A 220 -23.43 -2.02 4.70
N ARG A 221 -22.99 -1.10 5.56
CA ARG A 221 -23.80 -0.10 6.25
C ARG A 221 -23.57 1.33 5.77
N ILE A 222 -22.43 1.63 5.14
CA ILE A 222 -22.04 2.98 4.70
C ILE A 222 -21.95 3.06 3.17
N SER A 223 -22.33 4.21 2.62
CA SER A 223 -22.08 4.54 1.21
C SER A 223 -20.59 4.49 0.88
N ALA A 224 -20.20 3.61 -0.04
CA ALA A 224 -18.82 3.50 -0.52
C ALA A 224 -18.25 4.83 -1.06
N ARG A 225 -19.12 5.70 -1.60
CA ARG A 225 -18.73 7.03 -2.10
C ARG A 225 -18.31 7.95 -0.97
N VAL A 226 -19.09 8.01 0.11
CA VAL A 226 -18.80 8.86 1.28
C VAL A 226 -17.54 8.38 1.99
N PHE A 227 -17.44 7.06 2.23
CA PHE A 227 -16.24 6.50 2.86
C PHE A 227 -14.99 6.81 2.05
N ARG A 228 -15.04 6.60 0.72
CA ARG A 228 -13.92 6.91 -0.17
C ARG A 228 -13.55 8.39 -0.11
N ALA A 229 -14.52 9.30 -0.13
CA ALA A 229 -14.25 10.74 -0.04
C ALA A 229 -13.57 11.12 1.29
N CYS A 230 -14.10 10.66 2.43
CA CYS A 230 -13.50 10.91 3.74
C CYS A 230 -12.09 10.32 3.85
N PHE A 231 -11.88 9.11 3.35
CA PHE A 231 -10.58 8.45 3.32
C PHE A 231 -9.55 9.25 2.51
N LEU A 232 -9.92 9.70 1.31
CA LEU A 232 -9.03 10.49 0.46
C LEU A 232 -8.75 11.86 1.06
N ALA A 233 -9.73 12.51 1.68
CA ALA A 233 -9.52 13.76 2.41
C ALA A 233 -8.55 13.57 3.59
N PHE A 234 -8.68 12.47 4.34
CA PHE A 234 -7.74 12.11 5.39
C PHE A 234 -6.31 11.89 4.85
N LEU A 235 -6.15 11.15 3.75
CA LEU A 235 -4.84 10.95 3.13
C LEU A 235 -4.23 12.26 2.61
N LEU A 236 -5.06 13.17 2.08
CA LEU A 236 -4.61 14.47 1.62
C LEU A 236 -4.06 15.30 2.79
N LEU A 237 -4.80 15.35 3.91
CA LEU A 237 -4.36 16.07 5.11
C LEU A 237 -3.09 15.46 5.70
N LEU A 238 -3.02 14.14 5.81
CA LEU A 238 -1.84 13.42 6.29
C LEU A 238 -0.64 13.65 5.37
N GLY A 239 -0.85 13.60 4.05
CA GLY A 239 0.20 13.88 3.08
C GLY A 239 0.73 15.31 3.18
N LEU A 240 -0.16 16.29 3.33
CA LEU A 240 0.22 17.70 3.54
C LEU A 240 0.99 17.89 4.84
N GLU A 241 0.57 17.26 5.94
CA GLU A 241 1.29 17.29 7.21
C GLU A 241 2.72 16.75 7.05
N LEU A 242 2.90 15.60 6.41
CA LEU A 242 4.22 15.00 6.18
C LEU A 242 5.14 15.87 5.30
N VAL A 243 4.58 16.61 4.34
CA VAL A 243 5.33 17.52 3.45
C VAL A 243 5.69 18.83 4.15
N LEU A 244 4.78 19.40 4.94
CA LEU A 244 4.96 20.71 5.56
C LEU A 244 5.75 20.67 6.86
N ARG A 245 5.74 19.54 7.57
CA ARG A 245 6.41 19.40 8.88
C ARG A 245 7.91 19.73 8.90
N PRO A 246 8.71 19.52 7.84
CA PRO A 246 10.11 19.95 7.83
C PRO A 246 10.31 21.45 7.62
N LEU A 247 9.27 22.19 7.22
CA LEU A 247 9.35 23.62 6.91
C LEU A 247 9.09 24.52 8.14
N PHE A 248 8.64 23.94 9.25
CA PHE A 248 8.29 24.61 10.50
C PHE A 248 8.91 23.87 11.69
#